data_AF-A0AAX6EWV6-F1
#
_entry.id   AF-A0AAX6EWV6-F1
#
_cell.length_a   1.000
_cell.length_b   1.000
_cell.length_c   1.000
_cell.angle_alpha   90.00
_cell.angle_beta   90.00
_cell.angle_gamma   90.00
#
_symmetry.space_group_name_H-M   'P 1'
#
loop_
_entity.id
_entity.type
_entity.pdbx_description
1 polymer ?
#
loop_
_entity_poly.entity_id
_entity_poly.type
_entity_poly.pdbx_seq_one_letter_code
_entity_poly.pdbx_strand_id
1 'polypeptide(L)'
;MGGVQEVQLQIRGISGPPSGSPKDTEAAGDDRPQPRSKLKHWRWWVAVAANVFFILAGQTVATLLGRLYYNEGGNSMWMATLVQSAGAPLLIPFLLLPPSQSDSSSSSAAAPPVPRAAVASTYVALGLLIAGDNLMYSYGLLYLPVSTYSLICSTQLAFSVAFAYLLNAQRLTALILNSVVLLVFAAALLGVSSGSDGSSDVPKGKYPLGFALTLGASATFSLILSLMQRAFQRVVRRETFAVVVEMQMWTNAAAACASVAGLFASGEWRGLAGEMEGYGKGRAAYVMTLLWTAVAWQVSSVGTVGLIFLVSSLFSNVISTLALPVVPVFAVVFFRDRMDGVKVVAMLIAVWGFLSYIYQHYIDDSKAERPSDRDEPIVENTDTS
;
A
#
# COMPACT_ATOMS: atom_id res chain seq x y z
N MET A 1 -26.47 -56.10 14.49
CA MET A 1 -27.79 -56.55 15.00
C MET A 1 -28.41 -55.33 15.66
N GLY A 2 -29.23 -54.53 14.97
CA GLY A 2 -30.64 -54.81 14.67
C GLY A 2 -31.48 -54.11 15.74
N GLY A 3 -32.34 -53.13 15.48
CA GLY A 3 -32.91 -52.72 14.21
C GLY A 3 -33.56 -51.34 14.21
N VAL A 4 -34.16 -51.09 13.06
CA VAL A 4 -34.82 -49.91 12.52
C VAL A 4 -36.06 -49.52 13.32
N GLN A 5 -36.34 -48.21 13.43
CA GLN A 5 -37.70 -47.74 13.64
C GLN A 5 -38.01 -46.58 12.68
N GLU A 6 -39.06 -46.81 11.90
CA GLU A 6 -39.48 -46.07 10.72
C GLU A 6 -40.22 -44.75 11.01
N VAL A 7 -40.21 -43.94 9.95
CA VAL A 7 -40.95 -42.72 9.65
C VAL A 7 -42.48 -42.91 9.78
N GLN A 8 -43.17 -41.92 10.36
CA GLN A 8 -44.63 -41.76 10.25
C GLN A 8 -44.96 -40.56 9.36
N LEU A 9 -45.34 -40.88 8.11
CA LEU A 9 -45.99 -40.00 7.14
C LEU A 9 -47.47 -39.86 7.52
N GLN A 10 -47.97 -38.65 7.76
CA GLN A 10 -49.42 -38.41 7.80
C GLN A 10 -49.96 -38.11 6.39
N ILE A 11 -50.56 -39.14 5.80
CA ILE A 11 -51.45 -39.07 4.64
C ILE A 11 -52.86 -38.78 5.15
N ARG A 12 -53.49 -37.69 4.70
CA ARG A 12 -54.96 -37.54 4.76
C ARG A 12 -55.49 -37.51 3.33
N GLY A 13 -56.24 -38.55 2.98
CA GLY A 13 -56.79 -38.78 1.66
C GLY A 13 -58.07 -38.01 1.35
N ILE A 14 -58.16 -37.64 0.07
CA ILE A 14 -59.26 -37.87 -0.88
C ILE A 14 -60.56 -37.07 -0.70
N SER A 15 -60.77 -36.11 -1.61
CA SER A 15 -61.91 -36.10 -2.55
C SER A 15 -61.63 -35.11 -3.71
N GLY A 16 -61.86 -35.55 -4.95
CA GLY A 16 -62.03 -34.70 -6.15
C GLY A 16 -63.08 -35.35 -7.06
N PRO A 17 -63.28 -34.94 -8.34
CA PRO A 17 -63.21 -33.62 -8.99
C PRO A 17 -64.59 -33.32 -9.70
N PRO A 18 -64.80 -32.43 -10.72
CA PRO A 18 -64.13 -32.44 -12.03
C PRO A 18 -63.84 -31.07 -12.73
N SER A 19 -62.77 -31.07 -13.53
CA SER A 19 -62.51 -30.44 -14.86
C SER A 19 -63.12 -29.09 -15.29
N GLY A 20 -62.26 -28.18 -15.79
CA GLY A 20 -62.57 -27.18 -16.82
C GLY A 20 -61.52 -26.06 -16.98
N SER A 21 -60.78 -26.04 -18.10
CA SER A 21 -59.90 -24.93 -18.58
C SER A 21 -60.63 -24.13 -19.68
N PRO A 22 -60.08 -23.05 -20.30
CA PRO A 22 -59.15 -21.97 -19.89
C PRO A 22 -59.68 -20.53 -20.26
N LYS A 23 -58.82 -19.47 -20.12
CA LYS A 23 -58.92 -18.04 -20.61
C LYS A 23 -59.41 -17.01 -19.57
N ASP A 24 -58.85 -15.79 -19.36
CA ASP A 24 -58.01 -14.83 -20.12
C ASP A 24 -57.17 -13.97 -19.11
N THR A 25 -55.86 -13.80 -19.30
CA THR A 25 -55.15 -12.61 -19.86
C THR A 25 -54.62 -11.60 -18.83
N GLU A 26 -53.28 -11.59 -18.74
CA GLU A 26 -52.33 -10.49 -18.49
C GLU A 26 -52.70 -9.31 -17.58
N ALA A 27 -51.91 -9.16 -16.50
CA ALA A 27 -51.18 -7.92 -16.25
C ALA A 27 -49.83 -8.26 -15.59
N ALA A 28 -48.80 -8.37 -16.43
CA ALA A 28 -47.41 -8.42 -16.01
C ALA A 28 -47.01 -7.05 -15.42
N GLY A 29 -46.57 -7.05 -14.16
CA GLY A 29 -45.99 -5.90 -13.47
C GLY A 29 -44.53 -6.19 -13.10
N ASP A 30 -43.67 -6.06 -14.11
CA ASP A 30 -42.22 -5.78 -14.07
C ASP A 30 -41.59 -5.60 -12.67
N ASP A 31 -41.02 -6.69 -12.14
CA ASP A 31 -40.10 -6.68 -11.01
C ASP A 31 -38.75 -6.06 -11.46
N ARG A 32 -38.67 -4.73 -11.46
CA ARG A 32 -37.41 -4.01 -11.71
C ARG A 32 -36.40 -4.29 -10.59
N PRO A 33 -35.14 -4.64 -10.91
CA PRO A 33 -34.11 -4.80 -9.88
C PRO A 33 -33.81 -3.46 -9.20
N GLN A 34 -33.83 -3.51 -7.87
CA GLN A 34 -33.92 -2.37 -6.95
C GLN A 34 -32.79 -1.31 -7.08
N PRO A 35 -33.08 0.00 -6.97
CA PRO A 35 -32.09 1.09 -6.97
C PRO A 35 -31.15 1.11 -5.75
N ARG A 36 -31.45 0.34 -4.69
CA ARG A 36 -30.64 0.25 -3.45
C ARG A 36 -29.28 -0.43 -3.64
N SER A 37 -29.14 -1.36 -4.57
CA SER A 37 -27.85 -2.03 -4.85
C SER A 37 -26.90 -1.11 -5.62
N LYS A 38 -27.42 -0.40 -6.64
CA LYS A 38 -26.66 0.57 -7.44
C LYS A 38 -26.14 1.73 -6.59
N LEU A 39 -26.94 2.24 -5.66
CA LEU A 39 -26.52 3.33 -4.75
C LEU A 39 -25.42 2.89 -3.77
N LYS A 40 -25.51 1.65 -3.24
CA LYS A 40 -24.43 1.07 -2.41
C LYS A 40 -23.15 0.83 -3.22
N HIS A 41 -23.28 0.34 -4.44
CA HIS A 41 -22.15 0.09 -5.33
C HIS A 41 -21.45 1.38 -5.74
N TRP A 42 -22.21 2.43 -6.09
CA TRP A 42 -21.65 3.76 -6.38
C TRP A 42 -20.92 4.36 -5.17
N ARG A 43 -21.52 4.28 -3.96
CA ARG A 43 -20.87 4.75 -2.72
C ARG A 43 -19.57 4.00 -2.43
N TRP A 44 -19.52 2.70 -2.72
CA TRP A 44 -18.29 1.90 -2.59
C TRP A 44 -17.22 2.36 -3.57
N TRP A 45 -17.55 2.53 -4.86
CA TRP A 45 -16.60 3.03 -5.87
C TRP A 45 -16.08 4.44 -5.54
N VAL A 46 -16.95 5.33 -5.06
CA VAL A 46 -16.55 6.67 -4.60
C VAL A 46 -15.59 6.57 -3.42
N ALA A 47 -15.85 5.68 -2.46
CA ALA A 47 -14.96 5.47 -1.33
C ALA A 47 -13.59 4.91 -1.77
N VAL A 48 -13.57 3.95 -2.70
CA VAL A 48 -12.33 3.42 -3.28
C VAL A 48 -11.55 4.53 -4.00
N ALA A 49 -12.21 5.31 -4.86
CA ALA A 49 -11.59 6.41 -5.58
C ALA A 49 -11.03 7.49 -4.64
N ALA A 50 -11.76 7.82 -3.56
CA ALA A 50 -11.30 8.77 -2.55
C ALA A 50 -10.03 8.28 -1.83
N ASN A 51 -9.97 6.99 -1.46
CA ASN A 51 -8.79 6.42 -0.82
C ASN A 51 -7.59 6.36 -1.77
N VAL A 52 -7.80 5.99 -3.04
CA VAL A 52 -6.77 6.07 -4.09
C VAL A 52 -6.24 7.50 -4.20
N PHE A 53 -7.13 8.49 -4.27
CA PHE A 53 -6.74 9.90 -4.32
C PHE A 53 -5.92 10.32 -3.09
N PHE A 54 -6.33 9.93 -1.88
CA PHE A 54 -5.58 10.24 -0.65
C PHE A 54 -4.17 9.64 -0.64
N ILE A 55 -4.00 8.41 -1.14
CA ILE A 55 -2.67 7.79 -1.27
C ILE A 55 -1.81 8.60 -2.26
N LEU A 56 -2.31 8.79 -3.49
CA LEU A 56 -1.53 9.44 -4.56
C LEU A 56 -1.19 10.90 -4.23
N ALA A 57 -2.20 11.67 -3.80
CA ALA A 57 -2.03 13.07 -3.43
C ALA A 57 -1.16 13.22 -2.17
N GLY A 58 -1.39 12.39 -1.14
CA GLY A 58 -0.63 12.41 0.10
C GLY A 58 0.86 12.17 -0.14
N GLN A 59 1.22 11.09 -0.83
CA GLN A 59 2.64 10.79 -1.13
C GLN A 59 3.28 11.85 -2.01
N THR A 60 2.56 12.33 -3.04
CA THR A 60 3.11 13.34 -3.95
C THR A 60 3.35 14.65 -3.23
N VAL A 61 2.37 15.17 -2.49
CA VAL A 61 2.50 16.41 -1.71
C VAL A 61 3.62 16.27 -0.68
N ALA A 62 3.67 15.17 0.07
CA ALA A 62 4.69 14.96 1.07
C ALA A 62 6.11 14.92 0.49
N THR A 63 6.30 14.27 -0.67
CA THR A 63 7.60 14.20 -1.35
C THR A 63 8.03 15.57 -1.88
N LEU A 64 7.09 16.33 -2.46
CA LEU A 64 7.38 17.69 -2.94
C LEU A 64 7.71 18.64 -1.78
N LEU A 65 6.98 18.58 -0.67
CA LEU A 65 7.28 19.42 0.50
C LEU A 65 8.60 19.04 1.17
N GLY A 66 8.94 17.75 1.20
CA GLY A 66 10.27 17.30 1.64
C GLY A 66 11.39 17.90 0.78
N ARG A 67 11.19 18.01 -0.54
CA ARG A 67 12.16 18.69 -1.42
C ARG A 67 12.19 20.19 -1.16
N LEU A 68 11.02 20.81 -0.98
CA LEU A 68 10.92 22.23 -0.66
C LEU A 68 11.67 22.57 0.63
N TYR A 69 11.59 21.70 1.65
CA TYR A 69 12.35 21.84 2.88
C TYR A 69 13.87 21.94 2.61
N TYR A 70 14.43 21.01 1.82
CA TYR A 70 15.87 21.04 1.50
C TYR A 70 16.26 22.21 0.58
N ASN A 71 15.45 22.54 -0.42
CA ASN A 71 15.75 23.61 -1.36
C ASN A 71 15.79 25.00 -0.70
N GLU A 72 15.01 25.21 0.36
CA GLU A 72 14.89 26.49 1.05
C GLU A 72 15.81 26.60 2.28
N GLY A 73 16.78 25.70 2.43
CA GLY A 73 17.82 25.77 3.47
C GLY A 73 17.61 24.85 4.68
N GLY A 74 16.63 23.94 4.65
CA GLY A 74 16.52 22.86 5.62
C GLY A 74 17.73 21.92 5.53
N ASN A 75 18.34 21.59 6.66
CA ASN A 75 19.59 20.82 6.73
C ASN A 75 19.49 19.66 7.74
N SER A 76 18.57 19.70 8.70
CA SER A 76 18.36 18.63 9.67
C SER A 76 17.75 17.41 9.01
N MET A 77 18.52 16.33 8.97
CA MET A 77 18.12 15.04 8.40
C MET A 77 17.15 14.32 9.32
N TRP A 78 17.39 14.39 10.63
CA TRP A 78 16.53 13.74 11.60
C TRP A 78 15.19 14.44 11.75
N MET A 79 15.12 15.76 11.52
CA MET A 79 13.84 16.47 11.45
C MET A 79 13.02 16.01 10.23
N ALA A 80 13.63 15.96 9.04
CA ALA A 80 12.98 15.45 7.85
C ALA A 80 12.53 13.98 7.99
N THR A 81 13.34 13.16 8.68
CA THR A 81 13.03 11.77 9.00
C THR A 81 11.86 11.67 9.98
N LEU A 82 11.87 12.47 11.04
CA LEU A 82 10.85 12.51 12.08
C LEU A 82 9.48 12.84 11.49
N VAL A 83 9.43 13.86 10.64
CA VAL A 83 8.17 14.38 10.07
C VAL A 83 7.44 13.35 9.20
N GLN A 84 8.15 12.37 8.62
CA GLN A 84 7.53 11.28 7.87
C GLN A 84 6.68 10.35 8.76
N SER A 85 7.01 10.23 10.05
CA SER A 85 6.29 9.36 11.01
C SER A 85 5.61 10.12 12.15
N ALA A 86 5.83 11.44 12.26
CA ALA A 86 5.25 12.29 13.31
C ALA A 86 3.72 12.40 13.23
N GLY A 87 3.11 11.99 12.11
CA GLY A 87 1.66 11.94 11.92
C GLY A 87 0.93 10.87 12.76
N ALA A 88 1.65 9.96 13.44
CA ALA A 88 1.05 8.86 14.20
C ALA A 88 -0.09 9.27 15.16
N PRO A 89 0.00 10.38 15.92
CA PRO A 89 -1.06 10.79 16.84
C PRO A 89 -2.38 11.16 16.14
N LEU A 90 -2.35 11.53 14.85
CA LEU A 90 -3.56 11.84 14.08
C LEU A 90 -4.39 10.58 13.78
N LEU A 91 -3.86 9.37 14.03
CA LEU A 91 -4.63 8.12 13.93
C LEU A 91 -5.47 7.82 15.18
N ILE A 92 -5.21 8.49 16.31
CA ILE A 92 -5.92 8.28 17.57
C ILE A 92 -7.45 8.43 17.43
N PRO A 93 -7.99 9.44 16.72
CA PRO A 93 -9.44 9.56 16.53
C PRO A 93 -10.07 8.33 15.86
N PHE A 94 -9.35 7.65 14.95
CA PHE A 94 -9.85 6.45 14.26
C PHE A 94 -9.93 5.22 15.17
N LEU A 95 -9.12 5.16 16.23
CA LEU A 95 -9.19 4.13 17.26
C LEU A 95 -10.33 4.36 18.26
N LEU A 96 -10.79 5.61 18.40
CA LEU A 96 -11.88 5.99 19.29
C LEU A 96 -13.26 5.92 18.62
N LEU A 97 -13.31 5.73 17.29
CA LEU A 97 -14.56 5.49 16.59
C LEU A 97 -15.19 4.18 17.08
N PRO A 98 -16.49 4.19 17.46
CA PRO A 98 -17.15 2.97 17.89
C PRO A 98 -17.09 1.93 16.76
N PRO A 99 -16.78 0.66 17.07
CA PRO A 99 -16.83 -0.40 16.07
C PRO A 99 -18.23 -0.39 15.45
N SER A 100 -18.28 -0.28 14.12
CA SER A 100 -19.55 -0.35 13.39
C SER A 100 -20.26 -1.65 13.79
N GLN A 101 -21.53 -1.56 14.19
CA GLN A 101 -22.34 -2.65 14.74
C GLN A 101 -22.73 -3.72 13.69
N SER A 102 -21.81 -4.11 12.82
CA SER A 102 -22.02 -5.15 11.80
C SER A 102 -21.30 -6.47 12.09
N ASP A 103 -20.54 -6.58 13.19
CA ASP A 103 -19.77 -7.79 13.52
C ASP A 103 -20.26 -8.53 14.77
N SER A 104 -21.58 -8.53 15.03
CA SER A 104 -22.19 -9.40 16.03
C SER A 104 -22.66 -10.72 15.41
N SER A 105 -21.79 -11.44 14.70
CA SER A 105 -22.03 -12.85 14.36
C SER A 105 -20.76 -13.58 13.96
N SER A 106 -19.85 -13.81 14.91
CA SER A 106 -19.05 -15.04 14.90
C SER A 106 -18.62 -15.38 16.32
N SER A 107 -19.33 -16.33 16.91
CA SER A 107 -18.81 -17.14 18.01
C SER A 107 -17.65 -17.96 17.46
N SER A 108 -16.43 -17.41 17.47
CA SER A 108 -15.21 -18.18 17.20
C SER A 108 -14.50 -18.49 18.50
N ALA A 109 -14.33 -19.80 18.72
CA ALA A 109 -13.56 -20.42 19.78
C ALA A 109 -12.28 -19.66 20.12
N ALA A 110 -11.97 -19.60 21.42
CA ALA A 110 -10.82 -18.93 21.99
C ALA A 110 -9.52 -19.30 21.26
N ALA A 111 -9.07 -18.42 20.37
CA ALA A 111 -7.73 -18.51 19.81
C ALA A 111 -6.70 -18.39 20.95
N PRO A 112 -5.58 -19.13 20.91
CA PRO A 112 -4.57 -19.06 21.95
C PRO A 112 -4.07 -17.62 22.10
N PRO A 113 -3.80 -17.16 23.34
CA PRO A 113 -3.38 -15.79 23.59
C PRO A 113 -2.08 -15.50 22.83
N VAL A 114 -2.11 -14.49 21.97
CA VAL A 114 -0.90 -14.01 21.28
C VAL A 114 0.04 -13.43 22.34
N PRO A 115 1.32 -13.86 22.40
CA PRO A 115 2.26 -13.32 23.37
C PRO A 115 2.50 -11.83 23.11
N ARG A 116 1.91 -10.97 23.97
CA ARG A 116 1.97 -9.50 23.84
C ARG A 116 3.40 -8.96 23.69
N ALA A 117 4.37 -9.60 24.34
CA ALA A 117 5.78 -9.26 24.22
C ALA A 117 6.34 -9.48 22.80
N ALA A 118 5.90 -10.53 22.09
CA ALA A 118 6.32 -10.80 20.72
C ALA A 118 5.67 -9.83 19.72
N VAL A 119 4.43 -9.39 19.98
CA VAL A 119 3.75 -8.35 19.20
C VAL A 119 4.48 -7.02 19.37
N ALA A 120 4.74 -6.63 20.62
CA ALA A 120 5.46 -5.40 20.94
C ALA A 120 6.87 -5.38 20.33
N SER A 121 7.62 -6.48 20.45
CA SER A 121 8.96 -6.56 19.84
C SER A 121 8.91 -6.47 18.32
N THR A 122 7.91 -7.06 17.68
CA THR A 122 7.71 -6.96 16.23
C THR A 122 7.40 -5.52 15.80
N TYR A 123 6.53 -4.81 16.53
CA TYR A 123 6.20 -3.41 16.23
C TYR A 123 7.39 -2.48 16.43
N VAL A 124 8.17 -2.68 17.50
CA VAL A 124 9.40 -1.92 17.73
C VAL A 124 10.42 -2.20 16.62
N ALA A 125 10.65 -3.46 16.26
CA ALA A 125 11.58 -3.82 15.19
C ALA A 125 11.16 -3.21 13.83
N LEU A 126 9.89 -3.29 13.49
CA LEU A 126 9.34 -2.66 12.29
C LEU A 126 9.45 -1.13 12.33
N GLY A 127 9.16 -0.51 13.48
CA GLY A 127 9.33 0.94 13.64
C GLY A 127 10.77 1.40 13.50
N LEU A 128 11.74 0.64 14.03
CA LEU A 128 13.17 0.93 13.84
C LEU A 128 13.59 0.79 12.37
N LEU A 129 13.08 -0.23 11.67
CA LEU A 129 13.30 -0.37 10.22
C LEU A 129 12.71 0.81 9.44
N ILE A 130 11.50 1.26 9.78
CA ILE A 130 10.86 2.44 9.17
C ILE A 130 11.68 3.70 9.44
N ALA A 131 12.19 3.91 10.66
CA ALA A 131 13.05 5.06 10.94
C ALA A 131 14.33 5.04 10.08
N GLY A 132 14.94 3.86 9.91
CA GLY A 132 16.08 3.69 9.00
C GLY A 132 15.73 3.99 7.55
N ASP A 133 14.60 3.47 7.07
CA ASP A 133 14.09 3.70 5.71
C ASP A 133 13.81 5.19 5.44
N ASN A 134 13.08 5.86 6.34
CA ASN A 134 12.81 7.29 6.27
C ASN A 134 14.10 8.13 6.26
N LEU A 135 15.12 7.70 6.99
CA LEU A 135 16.43 8.36 7.01
C LEU A 135 17.13 8.20 5.65
N MET A 136 17.12 6.99 5.08
CA MET A 136 17.68 6.73 3.74
C MET A 136 16.96 7.57 2.67
N TYR A 137 15.62 7.68 2.73
CA TYR A 137 14.85 8.56 1.84
C TYR A 137 15.16 10.04 2.05
N SER A 138 15.36 10.48 3.30
CA SER A 138 15.78 11.86 3.59
C SER A 138 17.11 12.18 2.91
N TYR A 139 18.08 11.27 2.97
CA TYR A 139 19.36 11.40 2.24
C TYR A 139 19.18 11.39 0.71
N GLY A 140 18.30 10.53 0.20
CA GLY A 140 17.95 10.50 -1.21
C GLY A 140 17.40 11.85 -1.69
N LEU A 141 16.44 12.41 -0.96
CA LEU A 141 15.77 13.66 -1.30
C LEU A 141 16.67 14.88 -1.13
N LEU A 142 17.64 14.83 -0.22
CA LEU A 142 18.67 15.87 -0.06
C LEU A 142 19.62 15.90 -1.28
N TYR A 143 20.11 14.73 -1.73
CA TYR A 143 21.18 14.66 -2.73
C TYR A 143 20.71 14.47 -4.18
N LEU A 144 19.46 14.07 -4.41
CA LEU A 144 18.94 13.84 -5.76
C LEU A 144 17.82 14.82 -6.12
N PRO A 145 17.71 15.19 -7.42
CA PRO A 145 16.50 15.78 -7.95
C PRO A 145 15.29 14.87 -7.70
N VAL A 146 14.10 15.44 -7.50
CA VAL A 146 12.88 14.69 -7.16
C VAL A 146 12.51 13.74 -8.28
N SER A 147 12.72 14.14 -9.54
CA SER A 147 12.50 13.27 -10.70
C SER A 147 13.34 11.99 -10.62
N THR A 148 14.63 12.11 -10.29
CA THR A 148 15.52 10.94 -10.21
C THR A 148 15.22 10.10 -8.97
N TYR A 149 15.02 10.75 -7.83
CA TYR A 149 14.61 10.09 -6.58
C TYR A 149 13.37 9.21 -6.80
N SER A 150 12.32 9.77 -7.41
CA SER A 150 11.05 9.07 -7.60
C SER A 150 11.15 7.93 -8.60
N LEU A 151 11.96 8.09 -9.65
CA LEU A 151 12.23 7.01 -10.60
C LEU A 151 13.02 5.87 -9.96
N ILE A 152 13.99 6.15 -9.10
CA ILE A 152 14.66 5.09 -8.33
C ILE A 152 13.66 4.41 -7.39
N CYS A 153 12.78 5.18 -6.72
CA CYS A 153 11.72 4.63 -5.88
C CYS A 153 10.81 3.64 -6.64
N SER A 154 10.60 3.82 -7.95
CA SER A 154 9.82 2.85 -8.75
C SER A 154 10.36 1.41 -8.69
N THR A 155 11.65 1.22 -8.38
CA THR A 155 12.25 -0.12 -8.15
C THR A 155 11.68 -0.84 -6.93
N GLN A 156 10.97 -0.15 -6.02
CA GLN A 156 10.21 -0.76 -4.94
C GLN A 156 9.29 -1.89 -5.46
N LEU A 157 8.68 -1.72 -6.63
CA LEU A 157 7.82 -2.78 -7.19
C LEU A 157 8.63 -4.04 -7.50
N ALA A 158 9.84 -3.89 -8.07
CA ALA A 158 10.71 -5.00 -8.39
C ALA A 158 11.20 -5.74 -7.13
N PHE A 159 11.58 -4.99 -6.10
CA PHE A 159 11.97 -5.57 -4.81
C PHE A 159 10.78 -6.23 -4.09
N SER A 160 9.59 -5.64 -4.15
CA SER A 160 8.38 -6.21 -3.56
C SER A 160 8.04 -7.57 -4.16
N VAL A 161 8.17 -7.71 -5.49
CA VAL A 161 8.06 -9.00 -6.19
C VAL A 161 9.13 -9.98 -5.71
N ALA A 162 10.39 -9.54 -5.63
CA ALA A 162 11.49 -10.41 -5.21
C ALA A 162 11.30 -10.92 -3.78
N PHE A 163 10.87 -10.07 -2.85
CA PHE A 163 10.57 -10.47 -1.48
C PHE A 163 9.32 -11.34 -1.38
N ALA A 164 8.28 -11.08 -2.18
CA ALA A 164 7.11 -11.94 -2.24
C ALA A 164 7.48 -13.35 -2.75
N TYR A 165 8.41 -13.46 -3.71
CA TYR A 165 8.96 -14.75 -4.13
C TYR A 165 9.78 -15.42 -3.02
N LEU A 166 10.75 -14.72 -2.44
CA LEU A 166 11.69 -15.29 -1.47
C LEU A 166 11.05 -15.63 -0.11
N LEU A 167 10.13 -14.80 0.38
CA LEU A 167 9.53 -14.95 1.71
C LEU A 167 8.19 -15.69 1.70
N ASN A 168 7.41 -15.58 0.62
CA ASN A 168 6.07 -16.17 0.52
C ASN A 168 5.97 -17.30 -0.52
N ALA A 169 7.08 -17.68 -1.19
CA ALA A 169 7.13 -18.73 -2.19
C ALA A 169 6.05 -18.59 -3.30
N GLN A 170 5.69 -17.36 -3.67
CA GLN A 170 4.76 -17.11 -4.78
C GLN A 170 5.37 -17.60 -6.10
N ARG A 171 4.55 -18.09 -7.04
CA ARG A 171 5.04 -18.49 -8.36
C ARG A 171 5.30 -17.24 -9.22
N LEU A 172 6.50 -17.12 -9.77
CA LEU A 172 6.85 -16.01 -10.67
C LEU A 172 6.28 -16.26 -12.08
N THR A 173 5.44 -15.35 -12.55
CA THR A 173 4.97 -15.33 -13.95
C THR A 173 5.92 -14.54 -14.85
N ALA A 174 5.96 -14.84 -16.15
CA ALA A 174 6.82 -14.16 -17.12
C ALA A 174 6.65 -12.63 -17.15
N LEU A 175 5.42 -12.12 -16.95
CA LEU A 175 5.14 -10.68 -16.90
C LEU A 175 5.70 -9.99 -15.64
N ILE A 176 5.77 -10.72 -14.52
CA ILE A 176 6.38 -10.24 -13.27
C ILE A 176 7.90 -10.11 -13.46
N LEU A 177 8.54 -11.12 -14.06
CA LEU A 177 9.96 -11.07 -14.40
C LEU A 177 10.26 -9.93 -15.39
N ASN A 178 9.41 -9.73 -16.40
CA ASN A 178 9.56 -8.62 -17.34
C ASN A 178 9.50 -7.26 -16.62
N SER A 179 8.56 -7.08 -15.69
CA SER A 179 8.42 -5.85 -14.90
C SER A 179 9.67 -5.58 -14.04
N VAL A 180 10.21 -6.63 -13.39
CA VAL A 180 11.45 -6.53 -12.59
C VAL A 180 12.63 -6.11 -13.46
N VAL A 181 12.83 -6.76 -14.61
CA VAL A 181 13.93 -6.45 -15.53
C VAL A 181 13.85 -5.01 -16.02
N LEU A 182 12.66 -4.55 -16.41
CA LEU A 182 12.44 -3.18 -16.88
C LEU A 182 12.76 -2.14 -15.80
N LEU A 183 12.34 -2.36 -14.55
CA LEU A 183 12.60 -1.44 -13.44
C LEU A 183 14.07 -1.43 -13.02
N VAL A 184 14.73 -2.58 -13.01
CA VAL A 184 16.18 -2.68 -12.78
C VAL A 184 16.95 -1.95 -13.88
N PHE A 185 16.53 -2.11 -15.13
CA PHE A 185 17.12 -1.40 -16.26
C PHE A 185 16.89 0.10 -16.19
N ALA A 186 15.70 0.57 -15.81
CA ALA A 186 15.41 1.99 -15.61
C ALA A 186 16.32 2.61 -14.53
N ALA A 187 16.52 1.91 -13.41
CA ALA A 187 17.43 2.37 -12.36
C ALA A 187 18.91 2.34 -12.81
N ALA A 188 19.33 1.29 -13.50
CA ALA A 188 20.69 1.18 -14.05
C ALA A 188 20.98 2.31 -15.05
N LEU A 189 20.02 2.60 -15.93
CA LEU A 189 20.12 3.67 -16.92
C LEU A 189 20.29 5.04 -16.25
N LEU A 190 19.50 5.30 -15.19
CA LEU A 190 19.65 6.51 -14.38
C LEU A 190 21.01 6.60 -13.69
N GLY A 191 21.48 5.49 -13.09
CA GLY A 191 22.77 5.43 -12.39
C GLY A 191 23.96 5.68 -13.31
N VAL A 192 23.92 5.18 -14.54
CA VAL A 192 25.00 5.36 -15.53
C VAL A 192 24.98 6.77 -16.13
N SER A 193 23.80 7.35 -16.38
CA SER A 193 23.68 8.70 -16.96
C SER A 193 24.18 9.83 -16.06
N SER A 194 24.23 9.61 -14.75
CA SER A 194 24.70 10.60 -13.78
C SER A 194 26.20 10.89 -13.81
N GLY A 195 26.98 10.12 -14.57
CA GLY A 195 28.41 10.34 -14.75
C GLY A 195 28.79 11.35 -15.84
N SER A 196 27.86 11.74 -16.74
CA SER A 196 28.21 12.60 -17.89
C SER A 196 27.93 14.09 -17.70
N ASP A 197 27.10 14.48 -16.73
CA ASP A 197 26.56 15.84 -16.69
C ASP A 197 27.22 16.67 -15.58
N GLY A 198 28.30 17.36 -15.95
CA GLY A 198 29.07 18.27 -15.10
C GLY A 198 28.35 19.58 -14.76
N SER A 199 27.10 19.54 -14.25
CA SER A 199 26.31 20.76 -13.99
C SER A 199 25.40 20.75 -12.75
N SER A 200 25.57 19.84 -11.78
CA SER A 200 24.82 19.92 -10.52
C SER A 200 25.65 20.55 -9.40
N ASP A 201 25.02 21.49 -8.67
CA ASP A 201 25.51 22.20 -7.46
C ASP A 201 25.85 21.27 -6.26
N VAL A 202 25.96 19.96 -6.51
CA VAL A 202 26.13 18.92 -5.51
C VAL A 202 27.55 18.37 -5.59
N PRO A 203 28.33 18.39 -4.49
CA PRO A 203 29.68 17.83 -4.44
C PRO A 203 29.75 16.42 -5.05
N LYS A 204 30.78 16.16 -5.88
CA LYS A 204 30.94 14.97 -6.75
C LYS A 204 30.79 13.59 -6.08
N GLY A 205 30.77 13.49 -4.75
CA GLY A 205 30.55 12.23 -4.01
C GLY A 205 29.15 12.04 -3.40
N LYS A 206 28.31 13.08 -3.35
CA LYS A 206 27.00 13.02 -2.68
C LYS A 206 25.91 12.41 -3.55
N TYR A 207 26.01 12.56 -4.87
CA TYR A 207 25.08 11.95 -5.81
C TYR A 207 25.07 10.41 -5.78
N PRO A 208 26.20 9.69 -5.94
CA PRO A 208 26.20 8.21 -5.90
C PRO A 208 25.76 7.68 -4.53
N LEU A 209 26.10 8.38 -3.45
CA LEU A 209 25.61 8.05 -2.11
C LEU A 209 24.09 8.16 -2.02
N GLY A 210 23.51 9.26 -2.48
CA GLY A 210 22.05 9.41 -2.50
C GLY A 210 21.36 8.38 -3.40
N PHE A 211 21.96 8.01 -4.54
CA PHE A 211 21.44 6.98 -5.42
C PHE A 211 21.40 5.63 -4.70
N ALA A 212 22.52 5.22 -4.09
CA ALA A 212 22.61 3.97 -3.34
C ALA A 212 21.65 3.94 -2.14
N LEU A 213 21.52 5.05 -1.41
CA LEU A 213 20.59 5.17 -0.29
C LEU A 213 19.13 5.13 -0.76
N THR A 214 18.77 5.75 -1.89
CA THR A 214 17.40 5.69 -2.42
C THR A 214 17.04 4.29 -2.93
N LEU A 215 17.99 3.61 -3.59
CA LEU A 215 17.81 2.22 -4.04
C LEU A 215 17.68 1.27 -2.85
N GLY A 216 18.54 1.45 -1.83
CA GLY A 216 18.49 0.70 -0.58
C GLY A 216 17.19 0.95 0.20
N ALA A 217 16.69 2.19 0.22
CA ALA A 217 15.39 2.53 0.80
C ALA A 217 14.26 1.82 0.03
N SER A 218 14.33 1.79 -1.29
CA SER A 218 13.32 1.09 -2.12
C SER A 218 13.25 -0.41 -1.80
N ALA A 219 14.41 -1.04 -1.58
CA ALA A 219 14.49 -2.43 -1.13
C ALA A 219 13.97 -2.58 0.31
N THR A 220 14.35 -1.68 1.22
CA THR A 220 13.96 -1.73 2.63
C THR A 220 12.46 -1.52 2.81
N PHE A 221 11.87 -0.56 2.11
CA PHE A 221 10.41 -0.34 2.06
C PHE A 221 9.66 -1.59 1.61
N SER A 222 10.13 -2.24 0.53
CA SER A 222 9.53 -3.48 0.02
C SER A 222 9.64 -4.65 1.01
N LEU A 223 10.75 -4.70 1.75
CA LEU A 223 10.95 -5.65 2.84
C LEU A 223 10.01 -5.34 4.01
N ILE A 224 9.85 -4.08 4.41
CA ILE A 224 8.92 -3.64 5.46
C ILE A 224 7.50 -4.09 5.11
N LEU A 225 7.03 -3.85 3.88
CA LEU A 225 5.71 -4.29 3.43
C LEU A 225 5.54 -5.82 3.55
N SER A 226 6.56 -6.58 3.13
CA SER A 226 6.55 -8.04 3.22
C SER A 226 6.52 -8.53 4.67
N LEU A 227 7.28 -7.89 5.56
CA LEU A 227 7.31 -8.20 6.99
C LEU A 227 6.01 -7.81 7.69
N MET A 228 5.39 -6.68 7.31
CA MET A 228 4.08 -6.26 7.80
C MET A 228 3.02 -7.31 7.44
N GLN A 229 2.98 -7.76 6.19
CA GLN A 229 2.06 -8.82 5.75
C GLN A 229 2.29 -10.12 6.52
N ARG A 230 3.56 -10.52 6.70
CA ARG A 230 3.91 -11.71 7.48
C ARG A 230 3.52 -11.58 8.96
N ALA A 231 3.66 -10.39 9.55
CA ALA A 231 3.23 -10.12 10.92
C ALA A 231 1.71 -10.25 11.07
N PHE A 232 0.92 -9.76 10.11
CA PHE A 232 -0.53 -9.98 10.09
C PHE A 232 -0.88 -11.47 10.07
N GLN A 233 -0.26 -12.23 9.17
CA GLN A 233 -0.55 -13.66 8.99
C GLN A 233 -0.10 -14.55 10.16
N ARG A 234 1.09 -14.29 10.72
CA ARG A 234 1.71 -15.20 11.72
C ARG A 234 1.51 -14.76 13.15
N VAL A 235 1.54 -13.46 13.41
CA VAL A 235 1.55 -12.90 14.78
C VAL A 235 0.15 -12.45 15.17
N VAL A 236 -0.47 -11.61 14.36
CA VAL A 236 -1.77 -10.99 14.70
C VAL A 236 -2.94 -11.95 14.46
N ARG A 237 -2.90 -12.73 13.36
CA ARG A 237 -3.93 -13.70 12.95
C ARG A 237 -5.34 -13.13 12.79
N ARG A 238 -5.48 -11.80 12.71
CA ARG A 238 -6.72 -11.05 12.47
C ARG A 238 -6.41 -9.78 11.66
N GLU A 239 -7.08 -9.60 10.53
CA GLU A 239 -6.97 -8.39 9.69
C GLU A 239 -8.18 -7.48 9.91
N THR A 240 -8.36 -6.97 11.13
CA THR A 240 -9.46 -6.03 11.45
C THR A 240 -8.97 -4.58 11.39
N PHE A 241 -9.91 -3.64 11.17
CA PHE A 241 -9.61 -2.20 11.01
C PHE A 241 -8.82 -1.63 12.16
N ALA A 242 -9.28 -1.92 13.37
CA ALA A 242 -8.59 -1.50 14.59
C ALA A 242 -7.14 -2.00 14.63
N VAL A 243 -6.88 -3.23 14.20
CA VAL A 243 -5.55 -3.82 14.31
C VAL A 243 -4.57 -3.29 13.26
N VAL A 244 -5.06 -2.99 12.04
CA VAL A 244 -4.21 -2.34 11.02
C VAL A 244 -3.85 -0.92 11.44
N VAL A 245 -4.82 -0.16 11.96
CA VAL A 245 -4.58 1.20 12.51
C VAL A 245 -3.66 1.14 13.73
N GLU A 246 -3.87 0.18 14.64
CA GLU A 246 -3.04 -0.02 15.83
C GLU A 246 -1.60 -0.34 15.45
N MET A 247 -1.38 -1.29 14.53
CA MET A 247 -0.06 -1.64 14.04
C MET A 247 0.64 -0.42 13.40
N GLN A 248 -0.06 0.32 12.54
CA GLN A 248 0.45 1.52 11.88
C GLN A 248 0.80 2.63 12.89
N MET A 249 -0.02 2.80 13.92
CA MET A 249 0.23 3.77 14.98
C MET A 249 1.49 3.41 15.78
N TRP A 250 1.62 2.16 16.21
CA TRP A 250 2.75 1.73 17.04
C TRP A 250 4.07 1.71 16.27
N THR A 251 4.07 1.29 15.00
CA THR A 251 5.29 1.30 14.18
C THR A 251 5.72 2.73 13.87
N ASN A 252 4.81 3.65 13.53
CA ASN A 252 5.13 5.06 13.32
C ASN A 252 5.55 5.76 14.61
N ALA A 253 4.94 5.43 15.76
CA ALA A 253 5.36 5.98 17.05
C ALA A 253 6.78 5.53 17.41
N ALA A 254 7.09 4.24 17.24
CA ALA A 254 8.44 3.72 17.44
C ALA A 254 9.44 4.38 16.49
N ALA A 255 9.07 4.57 15.22
CA ALA A 255 9.90 5.26 14.24
C ALA A 255 10.15 6.73 14.65
N ALA A 256 9.12 7.46 15.04
CA ALA A 256 9.23 8.84 15.51
C ALA A 256 10.11 8.96 16.75
N CYS A 257 9.95 8.06 17.74
CA CYS A 257 10.82 8.00 18.91
C CYS A 257 12.29 7.77 18.53
N ALA A 258 12.56 6.85 17.59
CA ALA A 258 13.90 6.60 17.09
C ALA A 258 14.47 7.82 16.34
N SER A 259 13.66 8.52 15.55
CA SER A 259 14.07 9.75 14.86
C SER A 259 14.36 10.89 15.84
N VAL A 260 13.55 11.04 16.89
CA VAL A 260 13.81 12.00 17.98
C VAL A 260 15.12 11.65 18.70
N ALA A 261 15.34 10.38 19.02
CA ALA A 261 16.59 9.93 19.62
C ALA A 261 17.79 10.24 18.71
N GLY A 262 17.66 10.00 17.40
CA GLY A 262 18.66 10.36 16.40
C GLY A 262 18.92 11.86 16.29
N LEU A 263 17.87 12.68 16.35
CA LEU A 263 17.96 14.16 16.37
C LEU A 263 18.75 14.66 17.58
N PHE A 264 18.52 14.07 18.76
CA PHE A 264 19.26 14.40 19.97
C PHE A 264 20.70 13.90 19.94
N ALA A 265 20.91 12.65 19.52
CA ALA A 265 22.23 12.02 19.47
C ALA A 265 23.16 12.64 18.43
N SER A 266 22.63 13.09 17.28
CA SER A 266 23.39 13.80 16.24
C SER A 266 23.74 15.24 16.61
N GLY A 267 23.07 15.82 17.61
CA GLY A 267 23.23 17.23 17.99
C GLY A 267 22.52 18.22 17.05
N GLU A 268 21.81 17.74 16.03
CA GLU A 268 21.07 18.57 15.06
C GLU A 268 20.03 19.48 15.73
N TRP A 269 19.47 19.03 16.87
CA TRP A 269 18.51 19.83 17.65
C TRP A 269 19.01 21.23 18.04
N ARG A 270 20.33 21.41 18.19
CA ARG A 270 20.95 22.71 18.53
C ARG A 270 20.90 23.70 17.36
N GLY A 271 20.91 23.20 16.14
CA GLY A 271 20.93 24.00 14.91
C GLY A 271 19.53 24.39 14.41
N LEU A 272 18.46 23.74 14.88
CA LEU A 272 17.10 23.95 14.37
C LEU A 272 16.61 25.39 14.47
N ALA A 273 16.96 26.11 15.54
CA ALA A 273 16.57 27.51 15.69
C ALA A 273 17.21 28.39 14.60
N GLY A 274 18.51 28.16 14.32
CA GLY A 274 19.23 28.86 13.25
C GLY A 274 18.76 28.45 11.86
N GLU A 275 18.42 27.17 11.67
CA GLU A 275 17.85 26.66 10.41
C GLU A 275 16.49 27.31 10.12
N MET A 276 15.59 27.35 11.10
CA MET A 276 14.29 27.97 10.97
C MET A 276 14.41 29.48 10.71
N GLU A 277 15.40 30.14 11.30
CA GLU A 277 15.71 31.56 11.06
C GLU A 277 16.28 31.82 9.66
N GLY A 278 17.15 30.93 9.17
CA GLY A 278 17.79 31.02 7.87
C GLY A 278 16.96 30.45 6.71
N TYR A 279 15.77 29.90 6.98
CA TYR A 279 14.91 29.32 5.96
C TYR A 279 14.49 30.38 4.95
N GLY A 280 14.71 30.14 3.65
CA GLY A 280 14.56 31.14 2.58
C GLY A 280 13.19 31.80 2.51
N LYS A 281 12.13 31.05 2.88
CA LYS A 281 10.73 31.53 2.92
C LYS A 281 10.27 32.01 4.31
N GLY A 282 11.17 32.03 5.29
CA GLY A 282 10.93 32.48 6.66
C GLY A 282 10.38 31.40 7.61
N ARG A 283 10.36 31.73 8.90
CA ARG A 283 10.02 30.80 9.99
C ARG A 283 8.65 30.15 9.86
N ALA A 284 7.63 30.92 9.48
CA ALA A 284 6.27 30.41 9.33
C ALA A 284 6.18 29.37 8.20
N ALA A 285 6.86 29.62 7.09
CA ALA A 285 6.92 28.68 5.97
C ALA A 285 7.67 27.40 6.36
N TYR A 286 8.74 27.49 7.14
CA TYR A 286 9.45 26.31 7.68
C TYR A 286 8.51 25.39 8.46
N VAL A 287 7.80 25.94 9.44
CA VAL A 287 6.85 25.19 10.28
C VAL A 287 5.70 24.64 9.44
N MET A 288 5.17 25.42 8.50
CA MET A 288 4.11 24.97 7.60
C MET A 288 4.57 23.84 6.68
N THR A 289 5.78 23.90 6.13
CA THR A 289 6.34 22.83 5.29
C THR A 289 6.44 21.52 6.09
N LEU A 290 6.99 21.57 7.31
CA LEU A 290 7.08 20.38 8.16
C LEU A 290 5.71 19.84 8.57
N LEU A 291 4.79 20.72 8.99
CA LEU A 291 3.44 20.35 9.40
C LEU A 291 2.66 19.70 8.26
N TRP A 292 2.63 20.33 7.08
CA TRP A 292 1.92 19.80 5.92
C TRP A 292 2.57 18.53 5.37
N THR A 293 3.88 18.34 5.53
CA THR A 293 4.54 17.08 5.21
C THR A 293 4.02 15.96 6.11
N ALA A 294 3.96 16.16 7.43
CA ALA A 294 3.42 15.18 8.36
C ALA A 294 1.94 14.86 8.06
N VAL A 295 1.13 15.90 7.80
CA VAL A 295 -0.29 15.73 7.43
C VAL A 295 -0.43 14.97 6.12
N ALA A 296 0.36 15.27 5.09
CA ALA A 296 0.29 14.61 3.79
C ALA A 296 0.68 13.13 3.86
N TRP A 297 1.75 12.79 4.60
CA TRP A 297 2.09 11.40 4.91
C TRP A 297 0.96 10.68 5.62
N GLN A 298 0.29 11.39 6.53
CA GLN A 298 -0.78 10.79 7.30
C GLN A 298 -2.08 10.59 6.51
N VAL A 299 -2.41 11.52 5.60
CA VAL A 299 -3.49 11.35 4.61
C VAL A 299 -3.22 10.13 3.74
N SER A 300 -1.97 9.94 3.27
CA SER A 300 -1.58 8.75 2.53
C SER A 300 -1.79 7.49 3.37
N SER A 301 -1.36 7.49 4.63
CA SER A 301 -1.52 6.35 5.55
C SER A 301 -3.00 5.99 5.76
N VAL A 302 -3.88 6.98 5.97
CA VAL A 302 -5.32 6.75 6.08
C VAL A 302 -5.89 6.17 4.78
N GLY A 303 -5.47 6.67 3.62
CA GLY A 303 -5.87 6.13 2.32
C GLY A 303 -5.45 4.66 2.15
N THR A 304 -4.23 4.30 2.55
CA THR A 304 -3.73 2.92 2.53
C THR A 304 -4.59 2.02 3.42
N VAL A 305 -4.83 2.42 4.68
CA VAL A 305 -5.69 1.65 5.59
C VAL A 305 -7.10 1.50 5.02
N GLY A 306 -7.73 2.60 4.57
CA GLY A 306 -9.07 2.54 4.00
C GLY A 306 -9.18 1.60 2.79
N LEU A 307 -8.14 1.56 1.95
CA LEU A 307 -8.12 0.70 0.77
C LEU A 307 -7.88 -0.79 1.11
N ILE A 308 -7.10 -1.08 2.16
CA ILE A 308 -6.97 -2.43 2.72
C ILE A 308 -8.36 -2.99 3.09
N PHE A 309 -9.22 -2.17 3.70
CA PHE A 309 -10.57 -2.59 4.13
C PHE A 309 -11.60 -2.63 3.00
N LEU A 310 -11.54 -1.67 2.08
CA LEU A 310 -12.52 -1.59 0.99
C LEU A 310 -12.27 -2.62 -0.10
N VAL A 311 -11.01 -3.00 -0.33
CA VAL A 311 -10.60 -3.87 -1.43
C VAL A 311 -9.71 -5.01 -0.94
N SER A 312 -8.43 -4.73 -0.69
CA SER A 312 -7.46 -5.70 -0.18
C SER A 312 -6.12 -5.03 0.13
N SER A 313 -5.28 -5.71 0.91
CA SER A 313 -3.91 -5.25 1.19
C SER A 313 -3.00 -5.26 -0.03
N LEU A 314 -3.16 -6.23 -0.92
CA LEU A 314 -2.42 -6.28 -2.18
C LEU A 314 -2.78 -5.10 -3.08
N PHE A 315 -4.07 -4.84 -3.30
CA PHE A 315 -4.52 -3.71 -4.12
C PHE A 315 -4.03 -2.38 -3.56
N SER A 316 -4.12 -2.19 -2.24
CA SER A 316 -3.59 -0.99 -1.58
C SER A 316 -2.10 -0.81 -1.80
N ASN A 317 -1.32 -1.90 -1.78
CA ASN A 317 0.11 -1.84 -2.07
C ASN A 317 0.35 -1.40 -3.53
N VAL A 318 -0.34 -2.02 -4.49
CA VAL A 318 -0.22 -1.66 -5.92
C VAL A 318 -0.49 -0.16 -6.14
N ILE A 319 -1.59 0.36 -5.57
CA ILE A 319 -1.95 1.77 -5.68
C ILE A 319 -0.90 2.67 -5.03
N SER A 320 -0.35 2.30 -3.88
CA SER A 320 0.72 3.06 -3.23
C SER A 320 1.95 3.17 -4.13
N THR A 321 2.30 2.08 -4.81
CA THR A 321 3.43 2.07 -5.74
C THR A 321 3.15 2.88 -7.02
N LEU A 322 1.90 3.06 -7.43
CA LEU A 322 1.52 3.94 -8.55
C LEU A 322 1.72 5.43 -8.28
N ALA A 323 1.87 5.85 -7.02
CA ALA A 323 2.22 7.23 -6.73
C ALA A 323 3.61 7.60 -7.29
N LEU A 324 4.53 6.63 -7.32
CA LEU A 324 5.94 6.82 -7.66
C LEU A 324 6.19 7.37 -9.08
N PRO A 325 5.50 6.91 -10.15
CA PRO A 325 5.61 7.52 -11.48
C PRO A 325 4.85 8.85 -11.62
N VAL A 326 3.94 9.19 -10.70
CA VAL A 326 3.20 10.46 -10.71
C VAL A 326 4.05 11.61 -10.15
N VAL A 327 4.87 11.35 -9.13
CA VAL A 327 5.74 12.36 -8.51
C VAL A 327 6.69 13.07 -9.49
N PRO A 328 7.40 12.38 -10.43
CA PRO A 328 8.25 13.03 -11.43
C PRO A 328 7.53 14.08 -12.28
N VAL A 329 6.26 13.83 -12.64
CA VAL A 329 5.47 14.78 -13.46
C VAL A 329 5.29 16.09 -12.70
N PHE A 330 4.87 16.01 -11.44
CA PHE A 330 4.70 17.19 -10.60
C PHE A 330 6.03 17.84 -10.22
N ALA A 331 7.10 17.06 -10.06
CA ALA A 331 8.44 17.59 -9.81
C ALA A 331 8.91 18.51 -10.94
N VAL A 332 8.67 18.13 -12.20
CA VAL A 332 9.01 18.98 -13.35
C VAL A 332 8.15 20.24 -13.39
N VAL A 333 6.86 20.15 -13.06
CA VAL A 333 5.96 21.31 -13.05
C VAL A 333 6.34 22.31 -11.94
N PHE A 334 6.58 21.84 -10.71
CA PHE A 334 6.76 22.72 -9.55
C PHE A 334 8.21 23.11 -9.27
N PHE A 335 9.17 22.22 -9.50
CA PHE A 335 10.59 22.47 -9.25
C PHE A 335 11.38 22.78 -10.53
N ARG A 336 10.75 22.69 -11.71
CA ARG A 336 11.42 22.80 -13.01
C ARG A 336 12.65 21.88 -13.10
N ASP A 337 12.54 20.69 -12.50
CA ASP A 337 13.55 19.65 -12.56
C ASP A 337 13.90 19.37 -14.03
N ARG A 338 15.20 19.39 -14.38
CA ARG A 338 15.63 19.06 -15.75
C ARG A 338 15.26 17.62 -16.06
N MET A 339 14.43 17.44 -17.10
CA MET A 339 14.01 16.14 -17.61
C MET A 339 14.78 15.82 -18.89
N ASP A 340 16.00 15.30 -18.74
CA ASP A 340 16.80 14.88 -19.88
C ASP A 340 16.20 13.63 -20.55
N GLY A 341 16.56 13.37 -21.81
CA GLY A 341 16.00 12.27 -22.60
C GLY A 341 16.09 10.91 -21.89
N VAL A 342 17.15 10.70 -21.10
CA VAL A 342 17.33 9.48 -20.29
C VAL A 342 16.27 9.35 -19.18
N LYS A 343 15.94 10.44 -18.49
CA LYS A 343 14.91 10.45 -17.44
C LYS A 343 13.52 10.19 -18.04
N VAL A 344 13.25 10.75 -19.22
CA VAL A 344 11.99 10.49 -19.96
C VAL A 344 11.88 9.01 -20.33
N VAL A 345 12.95 8.43 -20.89
CA VAL A 345 12.97 6.99 -21.23
C VAL A 345 12.81 6.13 -19.98
N ALA A 346 13.52 6.43 -18.89
CA ALA A 346 13.38 5.71 -17.62
C ALA A 346 11.95 5.82 -17.05
N MET A 347 11.31 6.97 -17.17
CA MET A 347 9.91 7.16 -16.77
C MET A 347 8.95 6.30 -17.60
N LEU A 348 9.11 6.28 -18.93
CA LEU A 348 8.28 5.44 -19.82
C LEU A 348 8.46 3.95 -19.51
N ILE A 349 9.69 3.51 -19.26
CA ILE A 349 10.00 2.13 -18.86
C ILE A 349 9.36 1.79 -17.51
N ALA A 350 9.41 2.70 -16.53
CA ALA A 350 8.76 2.51 -15.24
C ALA A 350 7.25 2.37 -15.41
N VAL A 351 6.60 3.27 -16.16
CA VAL A 351 5.17 3.20 -16.48
C VAL A 351 4.80 1.87 -17.15
N TRP A 352 5.61 1.40 -18.10
CA TRP A 352 5.42 0.09 -18.73
C TRP A 352 5.49 -1.06 -17.72
N GLY A 353 6.50 -1.04 -16.84
CA GLY A 353 6.65 -2.03 -15.77
C GLY A 353 5.43 -2.07 -14.85
N PHE A 354 4.90 -0.91 -14.47
CA PHE A 354 3.67 -0.81 -13.67
C PHE A 354 2.44 -1.38 -14.39
N LEU A 355 2.23 -1.02 -15.65
CA LEU A 355 1.09 -1.50 -16.44
C LEU A 355 1.14 -3.03 -16.62
N SER A 356 2.34 -3.57 -16.85
CA SER A 356 2.55 -5.02 -16.96
C SER A 356 2.20 -5.75 -15.66
N TYR A 357 2.57 -5.17 -14.51
CA TYR A 357 2.26 -5.72 -13.20
C TYR A 357 0.75 -5.71 -12.90
N ILE A 358 0.05 -4.59 -13.14
CA ILE A 358 -1.41 -4.50 -12.95
C ILE A 358 -2.14 -5.50 -13.82
N TYR A 359 -1.76 -5.59 -15.10
CA TYR A 359 -2.41 -6.48 -16.05
C TYR A 359 -2.27 -7.95 -15.66
N GLN A 360 -1.10 -8.35 -15.14
CA GLN A 360 -0.89 -9.69 -14.62
C GLN A 360 -1.78 -9.98 -13.41
N HIS A 361 -1.92 -9.03 -12.47
CA HIS A 361 -2.77 -9.21 -11.29
C HIS A 361 -4.24 -9.40 -11.69
N TYR A 362 -4.71 -8.60 -12.66
CA TYR A 362 -6.05 -8.76 -13.25
C TYR A 362 -6.26 -10.15 -13.88
N ILE A 363 -5.26 -10.67 -14.61
CA ILE A 363 -5.35 -12.03 -15.19
C ILE A 363 -5.43 -13.09 -14.10
N ASP A 364 -4.61 -12.99 -13.04
CA ASP A 364 -4.56 -13.99 -11.99
C ASP A 364 -5.87 -14.02 -11.18
N ASP A 365 -6.47 -12.86 -10.89
CA ASP A 365 -7.78 -12.76 -10.26
C ASP A 365 -8.88 -13.35 -11.16
N SER A 366 -8.87 -13.05 -12.46
CA SER A 366 -9.85 -13.60 -13.42
C SER A 366 -9.77 -15.13 -13.61
N LYS A 367 -8.62 -15.74 -13.28
CA LYS A 367 -8.43 -17.19 -13.30
C LYS A 367 -8.88 -17.86 -12.01
N ALA A 368 -8.76 -17.16 -10.87
CA ALA A 368 -9.24 -17.65 -9.58
C ALA A 368 -10.78 -17.68 -9.50
N GLU A 369 -11.48 -16.84 -10.27
CA GLU A 369 -12.95 -16.82 -10.36
C GLU A 369 -13.53 -17.89 -11.31
N ARG A 370 -12.70 -18.64 -12.04
CA ARG A 370 -13.17 -19.78 -12.84
C ARG A 370 -13.15 -21.04 -11.97
N PRO A 371 -14.30 -21.70 -11.74
CA PRO A 371 -14.30 -23.01 -11.11
C PRO A 371 -13.37 -23.94 -11.92
N SER A 372 -12.48 -24.64 -11.21
CA SER A 372 -11.62 -25.67 -11.79
C SER A 372 -12.48 -26.77 -12.38
N ASP A 373 -12.73 -26.70 -13.69
CA ASP A 373 -13.34 -27.77 -14.47
C ASP A 373 -12.28 -28.87 -14.71
N ARG A 374 -11.94 -29.58 -13.64
CA ARG A 374 -11.08 -30.78 -13.63
C ARG A 374 -11.50 -31.72 -12.51
N ASP A 375 -12.72 -32.22 -12.60
CA ASP A 375 -13.04 -33.57 -12.14
C ASP A 375 -13.50 -34.35 -13.38
N GLU A 376 -12.55 -35.01 -14.06
CA GLU A 376 -12.91 -36.07 -15.00
C GLU A 376 -13.56 -37.20 -14.19
N PRO A 377 -14.79 -37.65 -14.50
CA PRO A 377 -15.34 -38.81 -13.86
C PRO A 377 -14.54 -40.04 -14.29
N ILE A 378 -13.95 -40.73 -13.32
CA ILE A 378 -13.46 -42.09 -13.48
C ILE A 378 -14.66 -42.94 -13.87
N VAL A 379 -14.76 -43.30 -15.14
CA VAL A 379 -15.70 -44.32 -15.63
C VAL A 379 -15.17 -45.65 -15.11
N GLU A 380 -15.70 -46.07 -13.97
CA GLU A 380 -15.56 -47.43 -13.45
C GLU A 380 -16.37 -48.35 -14.36
N ASN A 381 -15.72 -48.95 -15.36
CA ASN A 381 -16.28 -50.05 -16.13
C ASN A 381 -16.42 -51.27 -15.20
N THR A 382 -17.58 -51.40 -14.57
CA THR A 382 -18.07 -52.67 -14.06
C THR A 382 -18.85 -53.35 -15.18
N ASP A 383 -18.18 -54.25 -15.91
CA ASP A 383 -18.86 -55.28 -16.68
C ASP A 383 -18.61 -56.63 -16.01
N THR A 384 -19.61 -57.05 -15.25
CA THR A 384 -19.90 -58.45 -14.97
C THR A 384 -20.76 -59.00 -16.10
N SER A 385 -20.21 -59.92 -16.90
CA SER A 385 -20.84 -61.22 -17.22
C SER A 385 -19.96 -62.06 -18.14
#